data_AF-A0A0M3J630-F1
#
_entry.id   AF-A0A0M3J630-F1
#
_cell.length_a   1.000
_cell.length_b   1.000
_cell.length_c   1.000
_cell.angle_alpha   90.00
_cell.angle_beta   90.00
_cell.angle_gamma   90.00
#
_symmetry.space_group_name_H-M   'P 1'
#
loop_
_entity.id
_entity.type
_entity.pdbx_description
1 polymer ?
#
loop_
_entity_poly.entity_id
_entity_poly.type
_entity_poly.pdbx_seq_one_letter_code
_entity_poly.pdbx_strand_id
1 'polypeptide(L)'
;MALTRRAMGNGIKKGASKSVNIPPRQTEAVLDSSRHVVSYSYHRTHAVIVEYTPDPSKDMFQVGRSSEEQIDFTIVDTWLAAGSNIVLSPAGNSLAAQRMLRTPNGVDVIGQRPISSTISRYACRIIIDRDQPHTARLYAAGFDTSRNIFLGVSFGFRRLNRALLKIPCGFFPISYS
;
A
#
# COMPACT_ATOMS: atom_id res chain seq x y z
N MET A 1 -11.31 13.22 5.05
CA MET A 1 -10.14 12.44 5.53
C MET A 1 -9.27 13.39 6.32
N ALA A 2 -9.04 13.10 7.61
CA ALA A 2 -8.18 13.90 8.48
C ALA A 2 -7.15 12.96 9.12
N LEU A 3 -5.91 13.44 9.26
CA LEU A 3 -4.84 12.72 9.96
C LEU A 3 -4.66 13.39 11.31
N THR A 4 -4.87 12.67 12.39
CA THR A 4 -4.74 13.18 13.76
C THR A 4 -3.61 12.48 14.48
N ARG A 5 -3.01 13.14 15.47
CA ARG A 5 -1.97 12.50 16.27
C ARG A 5 -2.50 11.26 16.98
N ARG A 6 -1.79 10.13 16.83
CA ARG A 6 -2.18 8.90 17.55
C ARG A 6 -1.85 9.04 19.04
N ALA A 7 -2.56 8.30 19.89
CA ALA A 7 -2.24 8.23 21.32
C ALA A 7 -0.78 7.78 21.54
N MET A 8 -0.36 6.71 20.87
CA MET A 8 1.02 6.20 20.89
C MET A 8 1.63 6.24 19.48
N GLY A 9 2.91 6.62 19.42
CA GLY A 9 3.68 6.67 18.18
C GLY A 9 3.84 5.27 17.57
N ASN A 10 3.34 5.07 16.37
CA ASN A 10 3.45 3.81 15.61
C ASN A 10 4.35 3.93 14.36
N GLY A 11 5.11 5.01 14.27
CA GLY A 11 6.01 5.29 13.16
C GLY A 11 7.15 4.28 13.06
N ILE A 12 7.87 4.37 11.95
CA ILE A 12 9.01 3.51 11.65
C ILE A 12 10.19 4.33 11.14
N LYS A 13 11.40 3.85 11.42
CA LYS A 13 12.65 4.41 10.89
C LYS A 13 13.52 3.31 10.28
N LYS A 14 14.28 3.68 9.26
CA LYS A 14 15.19 2.77 8.58
C LYS A 14 16.23 2.25 9.57
N GLY A 15 16.33 0.93 9.68
CA GLY A 15 17.34 0.23 10.47
C GLY A 15 18.43 -0.37 9.58
N ALA A 16 18.82 -1.60 9.88
CA ALA A 16 19.82 -2.34 9.13
C ALA A 16 19.36 -2.70 7.71
N SER A 17 20.33 -2.85 6.79
CA SER A 17 20.09 -3.38 5.46
C SER A 17 21.10 -4.47 5.13
N LYS A 18 20.64 -5.59 4.58
CA LYS A 18 21.46 -6.76 4.26
C LYS A 18 21.19 -7.23 2.83
N SER A 19 22.26 -7.48 2.07
CA SER A 19 22.18 -8.19 0.80
C SER A 19 22.17 -9.69 1.05
N VAL A 20 21.24 -10.40 0.41
CA VAL A 20 21.08 -11.86 0.53
C VAL A 20 21.06 -12.51 -0.84
N ASN A 21 21.64 -13.70 -0.93
CA ASN A 21 21.64 -14.55 -2.13
C ASN A 21 20.59 -15.67 -2.02
N ILE A 22 19.44 -15.35 -1.41
CA ILE A 22 18.27 -16.21 -1.33
C ILE A 22 17.00 -15.40 -1.61
N PRO A 23 15.87 -16.04 -1.99
CA PRO A 23 14.59 -15.37 -2.13
C PRO A 23 14.18 -14.64 -0.83
N PRO A 24 13.65 -13.40 -0.89
CA PRO A 24 13.32 -12.63 0.31
C PRO A 24 12.37 -13.35 1.28
N ARG A 25 11.41 -14.11 0.74
CA ARG A 25 10.41 -14.85 1.53
C ARG A 25 11.00 -15.95 2.42
N GLN A 26 12.26 -16.33 2.20
CA GLN A 26 12.97 -17.33 3.01
C GLN A 26 13.90 -16.68 4.04
N THR A 27 13.96 -15.34 4.10
CA THR A 27 14.81 -14.65 5.06
C THR A 27 14.11 -14.52 6.40
N GLU A 28 14.85 -14.73 7.49
CA GLU A 28 14.33 -14.66 8.87
C GLU A 28 13.68 -13.31 9.17
N ALA A 29 14.26 -12.22 8.67
CA ALA A 29 13.71 -10.87 8.82
C ALA A 29 12.29 -10.72 8.24
N VAL A 30 12.00 -11.35 7.10
CA VAL A 30 10.67 -11.31 6.45
C VAL A 30 9.66 -12.21 7.16
N LEU A 31 10.13 -13.26 7.82
CA LEU A 31 9.29 -14.18 8.60
C LEU A 31 8.92 -13.60 9.97
N ASP A 32 9.72 -12.67 10.49
CA ASP A 32 9.45 -11.97 11.75
C ASP A 32 8.39 -10.87 11.57
N SER A 33 7.13 -11.23 11.82
CA SER A 33 5.99 -10.29 11.79
C SER A 33 6.03 -9.17 12.83
N SER A 34 6.99 -9.17 13.77
CA SER A 34 7.20 -8.05 14.68
C SER A 34 7.93 -6.89 14.02
N ARG A 35 8.65 -7.14 12.90
CA ARG A 35 9.47 -6.15 12.21
C ARG A 35 8.84 -5.71 10.91
N HIS A 36 9.05 -4.44 10.60
CA HIS A 36 8.69 -3.89 9.30
C HIS A 36 9.84 -4.12 8.34
N VAL A 37 9.59 -4.75 7.19
CA VAL A 37 10.65 -5.11 6.25
C VAL A 37 10.29 -4.73 4.83
N VAL A 38 11.27 -4.18 4.11
CA VAL A 38 11.17 -3.91 2.68
C VAL A 38 12.21 -4.73 1.94
N SER A 39 11.74 -5.57 1.02
CA SER A 39 12.55 -6.50 0.23
C SER A 39 12.66 -6.01 -1.20
N TYR A 40 13.87 -5.73 -1.66
CA TYR A 40 14.18 -5.34 -3.04
C TYR A 40 14.79 -6.53 -3.77
N SER A 41 14.08 -7.14 -4.71
CA SER A 41 14.59 -8.29 -5.47
C SER A 41 15.16 -7.83 -6.81
N TYR A 42 16.43 -8.14 -7.08
CA TYR A 42 17.08 -7.89 -8.38
C TYR A 42 16.92 -9.07 -9.34
N HIS A 43 16.84 -10.27 -8.78
CA HIS A 43 16.61 -11.53 -9.48
C HIS A 43 15.93 -12.53 -8.52
N ARG A 44 15.56 -13.72 -9.00
CA ARG A 44 14.85 -14.72 -8.19
C ARG A 44 15.58 -15.10 -6.90
N THR A 45 16.90 -14.98 -6.89
CA THR A 45 17.76 -15.45 -5.81
C THR A 45 18.57 -14.35 -5.16
N HIS A 46 18.46 -13.08 -5.54
CA HIS A 46 19.16 -12.00 -4.84
C HIS A 46 18.24 -10.86 -4.49
N ALA A 47 18.35 -10.44 -3.23
CA ALA A 47 17.57 -9.36 -2.69
C ALA A 47 18.37 -8.51 -1.70
N VAL A 48 18.00 -7.24 -1.58
CA VAL A 48 18.38 -6.39 -0.46
C VAL A 48 17.18 -6.31 0.48
N ILE A 49 17.41 -6.71 1.72
CA ILE A 49 16.43 -6.65 2.80
C ILE A 49 16.73 -5.40 3.62
N VAL A 50 15.73 -4.54 3.79
CA VAL A 50 15.83 -3.35 4.64
C VAL A 50 14.86 -3.53 5.79
N GLU A 51 15.41 -3.63 6.99
CA GLU A 51 14.65 -3.70 8.23
C GLU A 51 14.34 -2.30 8.74
N TYR A 52 13.15 -2.15 9.32
CA TYR A 52 12.71 -0.93 9.97
C TYR A 52 12.44 -1.21 11.43
N THR A 53 12.84 -0.23 12.25
CA THR A 53 12.62 -0.27 13.71
C THR A 53 11.47 0.66 14.08
N PRO A 54 10.73 0.36 15.17
CA PRO A 54 9.74 1.28 15.70
C PRO A 54 10.34 2.64 16.01
N ASP A 55 9.59 3.69 15.68
CA ASP A 55 9.96 5.07 15.95
C ASP A 55 8.79 5.80 16.62
N PRO A 56 8.81 5.94 17.96
CA PRO A 56 7.72 6.58 18.71
C PRO A 56 7.64 8.10 18.46
N SER A 57 8.62 8.70 17.79
CA SER A 57 8.60 10.12 17.39
C SER A 57 7.74 10.39 16.15
N LYS A 58 7.20 9.35 15.51
CA LYS A 58 6.44 9.45 14.26
C LYS A 58 5.14 8.68 14.37
N ASP A 59 4.19 9.07 13.55
CA ASP A 59 2.98 8.32 13.30
C ASP A 59 2.97 7.87 11.84
N MET A 60 2.53 6.64 11.61
CA MET A 60 2.36 6.05 10.29
C MET A 60 0.88 5.81 10.03
N PHE A 61 0.43 6.17 8.83
CA PHE A 61 -0.90 5.90 8.32
C PHE A 61 -0.80 5.17 6.99
N GLN A 62 -1.56 4.10 6.80
CA GLN A 62 -1.57 3.33 5.57
C GLN A 62 -2.84 3.58 4.76
N VAL A 63 -2.66 3.65 3.44
CA VAL A 63 -3.73 3.87 2.49
C VAL A 63 -3.69 2.76 1.45
N GLY A 64 -4.84 2.22 1.10
CA GLY A 64 -4.93 1.17 0.10
C GLY A 64 -6.36 0.69 -0.10
N ARG A 65 -6.57 -0.27 -1.00
CA ARG A 65 -7.90 -0.86 -1.22
C ARG A 65 -8.24 -2.04 -0.31
N SER A 66 -7.28 -2.53 0.48
CA SER A 66 -7.56 -3.64 1.40
C SER A 66 -8.41 -3.14 2.59
N SER A 67 -9.30 -4.00 3.09
CA SER A 67 -10.11 -3.76 4.30
C SER A 67 -9.45 -4.33 5.57
N GLU A 68 -8.16 -4.64 5.50
CA GLU A 68 -7.39 -5.10 6.66
C GLU A 68 -7.22 -4.00 7.70
N GLU A 69 -7.16 -4.39 8.98
CA GLU A 69 -7.09 -3.46 10.13
C GLU A 69 -5.92 -2.46 10.05
N GLN A 70 -4.82 -2.89 9.45
CA GLN A 70 -3.64 -2.06 9.28
C GLN A 70 -3.79 -0.92 8.25
N ILE A 71 -4.94 -0.85 7.54
CA ILE A 71 -5.26 0.20 6.57
C ILE A 71 -6.14 1.25 7.23
N ASP A 72 -5.57 2.44 7.46
CA ASP A 72 -6.31 3.56 8.04
C ASP A 72 -7.34 4.15 7.06
N PHE A 73 -6.99 4.16 5.77
CA PHE A 73 -7.85 4.74 4.74
C PHE A 73 -8.04 3.76 3.59
N THR A 74 -9.20 3.12 3.59
CA THR A 74 -9.62 2.27 2.48
C THR A 74 -10.11 3.13 1.32
N ILE A 75 -9.52 2.95 0.14
CA ILE A 75 -9.93 3.64 -1.10
C ILE A 75 -10.50 2.61 -2.09
N VAL A 76 -11.61 2.96 -2.72
CA VAL A 76 -12.27 2.18 -3.76
C VAL A 76 -12.14 2.87 -5.12
N ASP A 77 -12.24 2.13 -6.22
CA ASP A 77 -12.18 2.74 -7.56
C ASP A 77 -13.34 3.72 -7.77
N THR A 78 -13.02 4.89 -8.31
CA THR A 78 -14.01 5.96 -8.55
C THR A 78 -15.12 5.53 -9.53
N TRP A 79 -14.87 4.56 -10.41
CA TRP A 79 -15.89 4.00 -11.32
C TRP A 79 -17.02 3.26 -10.58
N LEU A 80 -16.76 2.76 -9.37
CA LEU A 80 -17.77 2.15 -8.50
C LEU A 80 -18.50 3.20 -7.63
N ALA A 81 -17.87 4.35 -7.36
CA ALA A 81 -18.45 5.45 -6.57
C ALA A 81 -19.37 6.36 -7.40
N ALA A 82 -19.21 6.38 -8.72
CA ALA A 82 -20.05 7.13 -9.66
C ALA A 82 -21.33 6.35 -10.03
N GLY A 83 -22.26 6.21 -9.09
CA GLY A 83 -23.70 6.15 -9.38
C GLY A 83 -24.23 5.02 -10.27
N SER A 84 -23.66 3.81 -10.26
CA SER A 84 -24.38 2.62 -10.72
C SER A 84 -24.72 1.75 -9.51
N ASN A 85 -26.00 1.37 -9.37
CA ASN A 85 -26.52 0.48 -8.33
C ASN A 85 -25.94 -0.94 -8.48
N ILE A 86 -24.63 -1.11 -8.33
CA ILE A 86 -23.96 -2.39 -8.30
C ILE A 86 -23.14 -2.44 -7.01
N VAL A 87 -23.81 -2.89 -5.94
CA VAL A 87 -23.14 -3.28 -4.70
C VAL A 87 -22.38 -4.58 -4.99
N LEU A 88 -21.09 -4.48 -5.27
CA LEU A 88 -20.17 -5.60 -5.17
C LEU A 88 -19.50 -5.52 -3.80
N SER A 89 -19.91 -6.39 -2.89
CA SER A 89 -19.25 -6.54 -1.59
C SER A 89 -17.78 -6.97 -1.77
N PRO A 90 -16.88 -6.66 -0.81
CA PRO A 90 -15.43 -6.89 -0.94
C PRO A 90 -15.04 -8.38 -0.91
N ALA A 91 -15.99 -9.25 -0.56
CA ALA A 91 -15.82 -10.68 -0.48
C ALA A 91 -16.96 -11.34 -1.27
N GLY A 92 -16.60 -12.12 -2.29
CA GLY A 92 -17.52 -13.10 -2.87
C GLY A 92 -17.96 -12.80 -4.30
N ASN A 93 -17.44 -13.63 -5.20
CA ASN A 93 -18.01 -14.00 -6.49
C ASN A 93 -19.54 -13.82 -6.54
N SER A 94 -20.05 -13.01 -7.46
CA SER A 94 -21.45 -13.14 -7.86
C SER A 94 -21.69 -12.73 -9.32
N LEU A 95 -22.41 -13.62 -10.01
CA LEU A 95 -22.73 -13.68 -11.43
C LEU A 95 -23.69 -12.55 -11.93
N ALA A 96 -23.92 -11.50 -11.14
CA ALA A 96 -24.93 -10.48 -11.43
C ALA A 96 -24.42 -9.32 -12.31
N ALA A 97 -23.11 -9.03 -12.31
CA ALA A 97 -22.52 -7.98 -13.15
C ALA A 97 -22.41 -8.38 -14.63
N GLN A 98 -22.62 -9.66 -14.97
CA GLN A 98 -22.56 -10.16 -16.36
C GLN A 98 -23.77 -9.80 -17.21
N ARG A 99 -24.85 -9.22 -16.65
CA ARG A 99 -26.14 -9.10 -17.35
C ARG A 99 -26.40 -7.76 -18.05
N MET A 100 -25.55 -6.74 -17.92
CA MET A 100 -25.87 -5.38 -18.43
C MET A 100 -25.01 -4.86 -19.60
N LEU A 101 -24.27 -5.74 -20.29
CA LEU A 101 -23.72 -5.44 -21.62
C LEU A 101 -24.37 -6.35 -22.67
N ARG A 102 -25.68 -6.17 -22.90
CA ARG A 102 -26.33 -6.70 -24.10
C ARG A 102 -26.30 -5.61 -25.18
N THR A 103 -25.33 -5.71 -26.07
CA THR A 103 -25.43 -5.09 -27.41
C THR A 103 -26.49 -5.84 -28.23
N PRO A 104 -27.16 -5.20 -29.21
CA PRO A 104 -28.29 -5.82 -29.94
C PRO A 104 -27.89 -6.99 -30.85
N ASN A 105 -26.59 -7.23 -31.05
CA ASN A 105 -26.09 -8.22 -32.01
C ASN A 105 -25.38 -9.34 -31.24
N GLY A 106 -26.05 -10.49 -31.14
CA GLY A 106 -25.63 -11.67 -30.40
C GLY A 106 -24.34 -12.29 -30.91
N VAL A 107 -23.22 -11.79 -30.39
CA VAL A 107 -21.91 -12.45 -30.46
C VAL A 107 -21.43 -12.63 -29.03
N ASP A 108 -21.43 -13.87 -28.54
CA ASP A 108 -20.94 -14.24 -27.21
C ASP A 108 -19.41 -14.06 -27.16
N VAL A 109 -18.96 -12.90 -26.67
CA VAL A 109 -17.55 -12.67 -26.33
C VAL A 109 -17.28 -13.32 -24.97
N ILE A 110 -16.88 -14.60 -25.01
CA ILE A 110 -16.38 -15.35 -23.86
C ILE A 110 -15.13 -14.63 -23.31
N GLY A 111 -15.22 -14.13 -22.08
CA GLY A 111 -14.07 -13.65 -21.30
C GLY A 111 -14.14 -12.21 -20.80
N GLN A 112 -15.25 -11.77 -20.21
CA GLN A 112 -15.29 -10.53 -19.42
C GLN A 112 -14.35 -10.68 -18.21
N ARG A 113 -13.09 -10.23 -18.36
CA ARG A 113 -12.17 -10.06 -17.21
C ARG A 113 -12.90 -9.15 -16.21
N PRO A 114 -13.03 -9.53 -14.93
CA PRO A 114 -13.55 -8.62 -13.93
C PRO A 114 -12.74 -7.32 -14.02
N ILE A 115 -13.43 -6.17 -14.04
CA ILE A 115 -12.77 -4.87 -13.96
C ILE A 115 -12.00 -4.88 -12.63
N SER A 116 -10.72 -5.21 -12.72
CA SER A 116 -9.85 -5.27 -11.56
C SER A 116 -9.53 -3.84 -11.19
N SER A 117 -9.70 -3.52 -9.91
CA SER A 117 -9.16 -2.31 -9.33
C SER A 117 -7.72 -2.07 -9.79
N THR A 118 -7.43 -0.87 -10.26
CA THR A 118 -6.06 -0.44 -10.56
C THR A 118 -5.34 0.07 -9.32
N ILE A 119 -6.09 0.29 -8.23
CA ILE A 119 -5.57 0.66 -6.92
C ILE A 119 -4.86 -0.54 -6.26
N SER A 120 -3.70 -0.28 -5.69
CA SER A 120 -2.94 -1.28 -4.93
C SER A 120 -3.60 -1.59 -3.58
N ARG A 121 -3.54 -2.85 -3.14
CA ARG A 121 -4.01 -3.28 -1.80
C ARG A 121 -3.35 -2.50 -0.68
N TYR A 122 -2.04 -2.28 -0.81
CA TYR A 122 -1.20 -1.50 0.10
C TYR A 122 -0.54 -0.38 -0.71
N ALA A 123 -1.25 0.71 -0.94
CA ALA A 123 -0.89 1.69 -1.97
C ALA A 123 0.24 2.63 -1.52
N CYS A 124 0.11 3.21 -0.33
CA CYS A 124 1.10 4.13 0.20
C CYS A 124 1.03 4.23 1.72
N ARG A 125 2.05 4.90 2.29
CA ARG A 125 2.12 5.26 3.69
C ARG A 125 2.37 6.76 3.82
N ILE A 126 1.68 7.39 4.75
CA ILE A 126 1.96 8.75 5.18
C ILE A 126 2.63 8.65 6.54
N ILE A 127 3.85 9.16 6.66
CA ILE A 127 4.57 9.25 7.93
C ILE A 127 4.65 10.70 8.33
N ILE A 128 4.23 11.00 9.57
CA ILE A 128 4.18 12.35 10.12
C ILE A 128 5.07 12.40 11.36
N ASP A 129 5.92 13.42 11.44
CA ASP A 129 6.70 13.70 12.65
C ASP A 129 5.76 14.20 13.76
N ARG A 130 5.86 13.62 14.97
CA ARG A 130 5.03 14.05 16.12
C ARG A 130 5.46 15.39 16.69
N ASP A 131 6.70 15.78 16.44
CA ASP A 131 7.25 17.07 16.86
C ASP A 131 7.00 18.13 15.78
N GLN A 132 6.87 19.39 16.21
CA GLN A 132 6.72 20.51 15.27
C GLN A 132 7.95 20.57 14.33
N PRO A 133 7.76 20.83 13.02
CA PRO A 133 6.56 21.35 12.35
C PRO A 133 5.59 20.28 11.79
N HIS A 134 5.52 19.10 12.40
CA HIS A 134 4.66 17.99 11.99
C HIS A 134 4.86 17.55 10.54
N THR A 135 6.11 17.49 10.09
CA THR A 135 6.42 17.23 8.68
C THR A 135 5.82 15.90 8.21
N ALA A 136 4.94 15.96 7.20
CA ALA A 136 4.37 14.80 6.55
C ALA A 136 5.21 14.34 5.35
N ARG A 137 5.37 13.03 5.21
CA ARG A 137 6.12 12.39 4.13
C ARG A 137 5.32 11.25 3.52
N LEU A 138 5.14 11.28 2.21
CA LEU A 138 4.45 10.23 1.46
C LEU A 138 5.46 9.21 0.92
N TYR A 139 5.25 7.94 1.26
CA TYR A 139 6.02 6.81 0.78
C TYR A 139 5.14 5.93 -0.09
N ALA A 140 5.68 5.52 -1.24
CA ALA A 140 5.05 4.49 -2.05
C ALA A 140 5.02 3.14 -1.32
N ALA A 141 3.99 2.34 -1.64
CA ALA A 141 3.65 1.06 -1.04
C ALA A 141 3.32 1.14 0.47
N GLY A 142 2.38 0.29 0.90
CA GLY A 142 2.10 -0.01 2.30
C GLY A 142 2.59 -1.41 2.67
N PHE A 143 2.75 -1.66 3.95
CA PHE A 143 3.04 -2.99 4.46
C PHE A 143 1.79 -3.88 4.37
N ASP A 144 2.00 -5.16 4.12
CA ASP A 144 0.97 -6.19 4.30
C ASP A 144 0.80 -6.58 5.78
N THR A 145 -0.14 -7.48 6.09
CA THR A 145 -0.41 -7.93 7.47
C THR A 145 0.80 -8.52 8.16
N SER A 146 1.77 -9.02 7.40
CA SER A 146 3.03 -9.56 7.89
C SER A 146 4.12 -8.50 8.02
N ARG A 147 3.76 -7.21 7.91
CA ARG A 147 4.65 -6.05 7.98
C ARG A 147 5.72 -6.05 6.88
N ASN A 148 5.40 -6.61 5.71
CA ASN A 148 6.32 -6.74 4.60
C ASN A 148 5.93 -5.90 3.38
N ILE A 149 6.95 -5.44 2.63
CA ILE A 149 6.82 -4.87 1.29
C ILE A 149 7.77 -5.60 0.36
N PHE A 150 7.25 -6.16 -0.72
CA PHE A 150 8.04 -6.84 -1.74
C PHE A 150 8.08 -6.03 -3.03
N LEU A 151 9.27 -5.57 -3.40
CA LEU A 151 9.53 -4.84 -4.64
C LEU A 151 10.30 -5.76 -5.58
N GLY A 152 9.60 -6.23 -6.61
CA GLY A 152 10.14 -7.18 -7.60
C GLY A 152 10.92 -6.51 -8.73
N VAL A 153 11.56 -7.35 -9.54
CA VAL A 153 12.43 -7.00 -10.68
C VAL A 153 11.80 -6.09 -11.74
N SER A 154 10.48 -6.01 -11.82
CA SER A 154 9.76 -5.11 -12.74
C SER A 154 9.83 -3.64 -12.31
N PHE A 155 10.21 -3.35 -11.06
CA PHE A 155 10.42 -1.99 -10.57
C PHE A 155 11.89 -1.60 -10.82
N GLY A 156 12.15 -0.92 -11.94
CA GLY A 156 13.50 -0.46 -12.29
C GLY A 156 14.16 0.34 -11.15
N PHE A 157 15.28 -0.17 -10.63
CA PHE A 157 16.03 0.36 -9.49
C PHE A 157 16.41 1.85 -9.60
N ARG A 158 16.49 2.40 -10.83
CA ARG A 158 16.87 3.81 -11.09
C ARG A 158 15.87 4.86 -10.55
N ARG A 159 14.64 4.48 -10.15
CA ARG A 159 13.62 5.42 -9.63
C ARG A 159 13.50 5.49 -8.11
N LEU A 160 14.22 4.65 -7.36
CA LEU A 160 13.96 4.49 -5.93
C LEU A 160 14.58 5.58 -5.03
N ASN A 161 15.70 6.17 -5.44
CA ASN A 161 16.35 7.25 -4.68
C ASN A 161 15.60 8.59 -4.69
N ARG A 162 14.45 8.69 -5.37
CA ARG A 162 13.64 9.92 -5.48
C ARG A 162 12.16 9.76 -5.11
N ALA A 163 11.72 8.57 -4.69
CA ALA A 163 10.30 8.31 -4.43
C ALA A 163 9.82 8.75 -3.02
N LEU A 164 10.40 9.83 -2.48
CA LEU A 164 9.93 10.48 -1.26
C LEU A 164 9.37 11.84 -1.63
N LEU A 165 8.06 11.91 -1.80
CA LEU A 165 7.40 13.21 -1.90
C LEU A 165 7.27 13.75 -0.48
N LYS A 166 8.12 14.73 -0.14
CA LYS A 166 7.93 15.56 1.06
C LYS A 166 6.80 16.53 0.74
N ILE A 167 5.67 16.36 1.39
CA ILE A 167 4.54 17.27 1.25
C ILE A 167 4.61 18.21 2.46
N PRO A 168 4.94 19.50 2.28
CA PRO A 168 4.82 20.44 3.38
C PRO A 168 3.35 20.49 3.81
N CYS A 169 3.11 20.45 5.12
CA CYS A 169 1.77 20.31 5.70
C CYS A 169 0.82 21.47 5.37
N GLY A 170 1.31 22.53 4.71
CA GLY A 170 0.50 23.64 4.19
C GLY A 170 -0.04 23.47 2.76
N PHE A 171 0.29 22.39 2.03
CA PHE A 171 -0.15 22.20 0.63
C PHE A 171 -1.43 21.38 0.48
N PHE A 172 -1.88 20.73 1.56
CA PHE A 172 -3.19 20.08 1.68
C PHE A 172 -3.75 20.44 3.06
N PRO A 173 -5.08 20.49 3.26
CA PRO A 173 -5.68 20.66 4.58
C PRO A 173 -5.50 19.38 5.42
N ILE A 174 -4.26 19.04 5.73
CA ILE A 174 -3.91 18.00 6.70
C ILE A 174 -3.74 18.73 8.03
N SER A 175 -4.86 19.02 8.69
CA SER A 175 -4.83 19.51 10.07
C SER A 175 -4.41 18.36 10.97
N TYR A 176 -3.11 18.29 11.28
CA TYR A 176 -2.60 17.43 12.33
C TYR A 176 -2.89 18.10 13.67
N SER A 177 -4.00 17.73 14.29
CA SER A 177 -4.36 18.11 15.66
C SER A 177 -3.99 17.02 16.65
#